data_AF-M3H9A9-F1
#
_entry.id   AF-M3H9A9-F1
#
_cell.length_a   1.000
_cell.length_b   1.000
_cell.length_c   1.000
_cell.angle_alpha   90.00
_cell.angle_beta   90.00
_cell.angle_gamma   90.00
#
_symmetry.space_group_name_H-M   'P 1'
#
loop_
_entity.id
_entity.type
_entity.pdbx_description
1 polymer ?
#
loop_
_entity_poly.entity_id
_entity_poly.type
_entity_poly.pdbx_seq_one_letter_code
_entity_poly.pdbx_strand_id
1 'polypeptide(L)'
;MVSFFENDRKILSKKIPEFLKTYGKYLSSQKHISKKAEKTLYQPSQKNQKMKRVNVRVKSKNWILFGILAQAHGVSRCYLFNYLLWLETLGVGDSIVNTVNAGAPTFYRSYRYILDVDLLSHQVTRKLRFKPKNHFHILKKE
;
A
#
# COMPACT_ATOMS: atom_id res chain seq x y z
N MET A 1 18.43 0.48 0.06
CA MET A 1 17.55 0.20 1.22
C MET A 1 17.57 1.48 2.06
N VAL A 2 16.43 2.12 2.31
CA VAL A 2 16.40 3.39 3.06
C VAL A 2 16.64 3.07 4.54
N SER A 3 17.73 3.60 5.12
CA SER A 3 18.09 3.40 6.53
C SER A 3 17.39 4.43 7.41
N PHE A 4 16.57 3.98 8.34
CA PHE A 4 16.00 4.84 9.38
C PHE A 4 16.91 4.96 10.59
N PHE A 5 16.96 6.15 11.17
CA PHE A 5 17.64 6.43 12.44
C PHE A 5 16.67 6.33 13.61
N GLU A 6 17.17 6.11 14.83
CA GLU A 6 16.31 5.80 15.99
C GLU A 6 15.36 6.94 16.41
N ASN A 7 15.69 8.18 16.08
CA ASN A 7 14.82 9.35 16.27
C ASN A 7 13.58 9.33 15.36
N ASP A 8 13.55 8.49 14.32
CA ASP A 8 12.43 8.40 13.39
C ASP A 8 11.26 7.59 13.94
N ARG A 9 11.37 6.93 15.11
CA ARG A 9 10.30 6.02 15.61
C ARG A 9 8.94 6.71 15.79
N LYS A 10 8.92 7.96 16.28
CA LYS A 10 7.68 8.75 16.39
C LYS A 10 7.16 9.22 15.02
N ILE A 11 8.05 9.38 14.05
CA ILE A 11 7.72 9.74 12.66
C ILE A 11 7.11 8.51 11.96
N LEU A 12 7.68 7.32 12.17
CA LEU A 12 7.23 6.05 11.59
C LEU A 12 5.77 5.70 11.93
N SER A 13 5.29 6.04 13.13
CA SER A 13 3.88 5.82 13.52
C SER A 13 2.90 6.70 12.76
N LYS A 14 3.34 7.89 12.34
CA LYS A 14 2.57 8.84 11.54
C LYS A 14 2.67 8.57 10.04
N LYS A 15 3.78 7.97 9.59
CA LYS A 15 4.03 7.65 8.18
C LYS A 15 2.99 6.73 7.55
N ILE A 16 2.50 5.71 8.26
CA ILE A 16 1.46 4.83 7.68
C ILE A 16 0.18 5.61 7.35
N PRO A 17 -0.41 6.38 8.28
CA PRO A 17 -1.52 7.27 7.96
C PRO A 17 -1.24 8.20 6.77
N GLU A 18 -0.05 8.81 6.70
CA GLU A 18 0.35 9.71 5.60
C GLU A 18 0.43 8.97 4.26
N PHE A 19 1.11 7.82 4.22
CA PHE A 19 1.18 6.96 3.05
C PHE A 19 -0.17 6.48 2.56
N LEU A 20 -1.09 6.17 3.47
CA LEU A 20 -2.45 5.81 3.09
C LEU A 20 -3.19 6.99 2.44
N LYS A 21 -2.98 8.23 2.91
CA LYS A 21 -3.58 9.42 2.31
C LYS A 21 -3.00 9.70 0.91
N THR A 22 -1.69 9.61 0.78
CA THR A 22 -0.99 9.94 -0.47
C THR A 22 -1.13 8.83 -1.51
N TYR A 23 -0.85 7.58 -1.11
CA TYR A 23 -0.70 6.45 -2.02
C TYR A 23 -1.83 5.42 -1.96
N GLY A 24 -2.77 5.51 -1.00
CA GLY A 24 -3.78 4.47 -0.79
C GLY A 24 -4.67 4.18 -2.01
N LYS A 25 -5.12 5.23 -2.71
CA LYS A 25 -5.87 5.06 -3.97
C LYS A 25 -5.00 4.62 -5.13
N TYR A 26 -3.79 5.17 -5.23
CA TYR A 26 -2.81 4.75 -6.23
C TYR A 26 -2.56 3.24 -6.16
N LEU A 27 -2.28 2.72 -4.95
CA LEU A 27 -2.15 1.28 -4.69
C LEU A 27 -3.43 0.53 -5.08
N SER A 28 -4.60 1.11 -4.83
CA SER A 28 -5.87 0.47 -5.18
C SER A 28 -6.10 0.33 -6.69
N SER A 29 -5.52 1.20 -7.51
CA SER A 29 -5.61 1.19 -8.97
C SER A 29 -4.46 0.47 -9.67
N GLN A 30 -3.34 0.25 -8.98
CA GLN A 30 -2.14 -0.32 -9.57
C GLN A 30 -2.21 -1.85 -9.69
N LYS A 31 -1.51 -2.42 -10.68
CA LYS A 31 -1.26 -3.87 -10.75
C LYS A 31 -0.54 -4.36 -9.48
N HIS A 32 -0.63 -5.66 -9.20
CA HIS A 32 0.05 -6.28 -8.07
C HIS A 32 1.56 -6.04 -8.13
N ILE A 33 2.18 -5.78 -6.97
CA ILE A 33 3.63 -5.65 -6.87
C ILE A 33 4.30 -7.01 -7.06
N SER A 34 3.73 -8.07 -6.46
CA SER A 34 4.13 -9.44 -6.74
C SER A 34 3.57 -9.92 -8.07
N LYS A 35 4.42 -10.58 -8.86
CA LYS A 35 4.03 -11.25 -10.10
C LYS A 35 3.27 -12.57 -9.87
N LYS A 36 3.40 -13.18 -8.68
CA LYS A 36 2.79 -14.47 -8.33
C LYS A 36 1.74 -14.28 -7.25
N ALA A 37 0.51 -14.71 -7.51
CA ALA A 37 -0.60 -14.60 -6.56
C ALA A 37 -0.49 -15.58 -5.39
N GLU A 38 0.14 -16.74 -5.60
CA GLU A 38 0.33 -17.78 -4.59
C GLU A 38 1.29 -17.35 -3.47
N LYS A 39 2.25 -16.47 -3.77
CA LYS A 39 3.35 -16.15 -2.86
C LYS A 39 3.25 -14.72 -2.35
N THR A 40 3.58 -14.55 -1.07
CA THR A 40 3.79 -13.24 -0.48
C THR A 40 5.27 -12.88 -0.57
N LEU A 41 5.61 -11.75 -1.19
CA LEU A 41 6.99 -11.26 -1.21
C LEU A 41 7.36 -10.63 0.13
N TYR A 42 8.48 -11.07 0.67
CA TYR A 42 9.09 -10.51 1.87
C TYR A 42 10.28 -9.65 1.51
N GLN A 43 10.66 -8.76 2.41
CA GLN A 43 11.87 -7.96 2.24
C GLN A 43 13.08 -8.91 2.21
N PRO A 44 13.89 -8.91 1.14
CA PRO A 44 15.11 -9.68 1.13
C PRO A 44 16.10 -9.06 2.13
N SER A 45 16.77 -9.88 2.94
CA SER A 45 17.95 -9.43 3.68
C SER A 45 19.08 -9.23 2.67
N GLN A 46 19.75 -8.07 2.73
CA GLN A 46 20.99 -7.91 1.97
C GLN A 46 22.06 -8.79 2.63
N LYS A 47 22.83 -9.52 1.81
CA LYS A 47 24.01 -10.25 2.31
C LYS A 47 24.88 -9.24 3.05
N ASN A 48 25.10 -9.45 4.34
CA ASN A 48 25.90 -8.64 5.27
C ASN A 48 25.21 -7.48 6.01
N GLN A 49 23.89 -7.29 5.89
CA GLN A 49 23.17 -6.34 6.75
C GLN A 49 22.06 -7.01 7.56
N LYS A 50 22.18 -6.95 8.90
CA LYS A 50 21.11 -7.39 9.81
C LYS A 50 19.96 -6.38 9.76
N MET A 51 18.75 -6.87 9.51
CA MET A 51 17.55 -6.04 9.56
C MET A 51 17.31 -5.55 11.00
N LYS A 52 17.09 -4.26 11.17
CA LYS A 52 16.69 -3.69 12.46
C LYS A 52 15.19 -3.89 12.66
N ARG A 53 14.80 -4.52 13.77
CA ARG A 53 13.39 -4.62 14.16
C ARG A 53 12.94 -3.28 14.75
N VAL A 54 11.86 -2.73 14.21
CA VAL A 54 11.23 -1.53 14.75
C VAL A 54 9.80 -1.87 15.15
N ASN A 55 9.42 -1.53 16.38
CA ASN A 55 8.05 -1.70 16.86
C ASN A 55 7.35 -0.34 16.82
N VAL A 56 6.21 -0.28 16.12
CA VAL A 56 5.45 0.95 15.92
C VAL A 56 4.00 0.70 16.29
N ARG A 57 3.39 1.61 17.05
CA ARG A 57 1.95 1.57 17.35
C ARG A 57 1.20 2.40 16.33
N VAL A 58 0.22 1.79 15.68
CA VAL A 58 -0.57 2.40 14.60
C VAL A 58 -2.04 2.23 14.93
N LYS A 59 -2.87 3.24 14.65
CA LYS A 59 -4.33 3.14 14.84
C LYS A 59 -4.89 1.94 14.07
N SER A 60 -5.75 1.16 14.71
CA SER A 60 -6.26 -0.13 14.21
C SER A 60 -6.80 -0.05 12.77
N LYS A 61 -7.66 0.93 12.46
CA LYS A 61 -8.24 1.10 11.11
C LYS A 61 -7.18 1.29 10.02
N ASN A 62 -6.18 2.13 10.26
CA ASN A 62 -5.10 2.40 9.31
C ASN A 62 -4.23 1.15 9.12
N TRP A 63 -3.94 0.44 10.21
CA TRP A 63 -3.17 -0.80 10.16
C TRP A 63 -3.89 -1.92 9.38
N ILE A 64 -5.20 -2.05 9.58
CA ILE A 64 -6.04 -3.00 8.83
C ILE A 64 -6.05 -2.66 7.34
N LEU A 65 -6.32 -1.40 6.98
CA LEU A 65 -6.33 -0.95 5.58
C LEU A 65 -4.96 -1.18 4.92
N PHE A 66 -3.88 -0.83 5.61
CA PHE A 66 -2.53 -1.06 5.12
C PHE A 66 -2.24 -2.55 4.89
N GLY A 67 -2.73 -3.41 5.78
CA GLY A 67 -2.67 -4.87 5.61
C GLY A 67 -3.47 -5.38 4.42
N ILE A 68 -4.67 -4.85 4.19
CA ILE A 68 -5.52 -5.18 3.03
C ILE A 68 -4.78 -4.85 1.72
N LEU A 69 -4.16 -3.67 1.63
CA LEU A 69 -3.39 -3.26 0.46
C LEU A 69 -2.16 -4.14 0.25
N ALA A 70 -1.38 -4.41 1.30
CA ALA A 70 -0.21 -5.28 1.21
C ALA A 70 -0.59 -6.68 0.70
N GLN A 71 -1.67 -7.23 1.26
CA GLN A 71 -2.17 -8.54 0.86
C GLN A 71 -2.67 -8.52 -0.60
N ALA A 72 -3.37 -7.48 -1.04
CA ALA A 72 -3.80 -7.32 -2.43
C ALA A 72 -2.62 -7.31 -3.40
N HIS A 73 -1.53 -6.62 -3.06
CA HIS A 73 -0.32 -6.59 -3.89
C HIS A 73 0.58 -7.83 -3.75
N GLY A 74 0.22 -8.81 -2.91
CA GLY A 74 1.00 -10.03 -2.70
C GLY A 74 2.33 -9.77 -1.99
N VAL A 75 2.39 -8.81 -1.07
CA VAL A 75 3.62 -8.44 -0.36
C VAL A 75 3.39 -8.37 1.15
N SER A 76 4.46 -8.52 1.93
CA SER A 76 4.41 -8.29 3.38
C SER A 76 4.20 -6.81 3.70
N ARG A 77 3.64 -6.50 4.88
CA ARG A 77 3.47 -5.10 5.32
C ARG A 77 4.80 -4.34 5.35
N CYS A 78 5.89 -4.99 5.77
CA CYS A 78 7.22 -4.38 5.80
C CYS A 78 7.75 -4.06 4.39
N TYR A 79 7.52 -4.97 3.44
CA TYR A 79 7.86 -4.72 2.04
C TYR A 79 7.08 -3.52 1.50
N LEU A 80 5.76 -3.49 1.69
CA LEU A 80 4.93 -2.36 1.23
C LEU A 80 5.40 -1.05 1.86
N PHE A 81 5.74 -1.05 3.15
CA PHE A 81 6.25 0.14 3.82
C PHE A 81 7.53 0.68 3.17
N ASN A 82 8.50 -0.20 2.91
CA ASN A 82 9.75 0.16 2.22
C ASN A 82 9.52 0.64 0.78
N TYR A 83 8.58 0.03 0.07
CA TYR A 83 8.19 0.47 -1.27
C TYR A 83 7.64 1.90 -1.26
N LEU A 84 6.75 2.23 -0.32
CA LEU A 84 6.17 3.57 -0.21
C LEU A 84 7.18 4.62 0.23
N LEU A 85 8.16 4.25 1.04
CA LEU A 85 9.29 5.13 1.34
C LEU A 85 10.14 5.42 0.13
N TRP A 86 10.39 4.40 -0.69
CA TRP A 86 11.11 4.61 -1.94
C TRP A 86 10.33 5.57 -2.86
N LEU A 87 9.01 5.43 -2.99
CA LEU A 87 8.19 6.42 -3.72
C LEU A 87 8.27 7.82 -3.12
N GLU A 88 8.26 7.94 -1.79
CA GLU A 88 8.43 9.22 -1.10
C GLU A 88 9.80 9.85 -1.41
N THR A 89 10.89 9.06 -1.42
CA THR A 89 12.23 9.56 -1.80
C THR A 89 12.33 10.00 -3.26
N LEU A 90 11.47 9.48 -4.14
CA LEU A 90 11.38 9.93 -5.54
C LEU A 90 10.56 11.21 -5.72
N GLY A 91 9.90 11.72 -4.66
CA GLY A 91 9.11 12.95 -4.72
C GLY A 91 7.84 12.86 -5.57
N VAL A 92 7.35 11.66 -5.89
CA VAL A 92 6.18 11.46 -6.78
C VAL A 92 4.82 11.61 -6.08
N GLY A 93 4.82 11.89 -4.77
CA GLY A 93 3.61 11.97 -3.94
C GLY A 93 2.59 12.98 -4.45
N ASP A 94 3.02 14.20 -4.77
CA ASP A 94 2.12 15.28 -5.20
C ASP A 94 1.49 15.00 -6.56
N SER A 95 2.27 14.48 -7.51
CA SER A 95 1.76 14.06 -8.83
C SER A 95 0.70 12.97 -8.71
N ILE A 96 0.94 11.99 -7.84
CA ILE A 96 -0.02 10.94 -7.54
C ILE A 96 -1.29 11.54 -6.92
N VAL A 97 -1.18 12.36 -5.86
CA VAL A 97 -2.34 12.99 -5.23
C VAL A 97 -3.14 13.83 -6.21
N ASN A 98 -2.48 14.64 -7.04
CA ASN A 98 -3.16 15.48 -8.02
C ASN A 98 -3.90 14.65 -9.08
N THR A 99 -3.37 13.48 -9.44
CA THR A 99 -3.99 12.62 -10.46
C THR A 99 -5.10 11.73 -9.91
N VAL A 100 -4.89 11.08 -8.76
CA VAL A 100 -5.85 10.12 -8.16
C VAL A 100 -6.64 10.67 -6.97
N ASN A 101 -6.45 11.91 -6.52
CA ASN A 101 -7.30 12.50 -5.49
C ASN A 101 -8.01 13.79 -5.91
N ALA A 102 -7.73 14.35 -7.10
CA ALA A 102 -8.44 15.54 -7.57
C ALA A 102 -9.96 15.32 -7.61
N GLY A 103 -10.69 16.18 -6.90
CA GLY A 103 -12.15 16.19 -6.85
C GLY A 103 -12.80 15.00 -6.13
N ALA A 104 -12.03 14.15 -5.42
CA ALA A 104 -12.57 12.94 -4.77
C ALA A 104 -12.05 12.77 -3.32
N PRO A 105 -12.84 12.16 -2.40
CA PRO A 105 -12.40 11.91 -1.02
C PRO A 105 -11.12 11.10 -0.97
N THR A 106 -10.21 11.38 -0.02
CA THR A 106 -8.90 10.70 0.09
C THR A 106 -8.99 9.17 0.16
N PHE A 107 -10.04 8.63 0.79
CA PHE A 107 -10.27 7.20 0.94
C PHE A 107 -11.55 6.75 0.26
N TYR A 108 -11.56 5.50 -0.22
CA TYR A 108 -12.81 4.82 -0.53
C TYR A 108 -13.59 4.53 0.76
N ARG A 109 -14.92 4.43 0.66
CA ARG A 109 -15.80 4.16 1.81
C ARG A 109 -15.56 2.77 2.40
N SER A 110 -15.26 1.79 1.56
CA SER A 110 -15.01 0.42 1.98
C SER A 110 -14.00 -0.25 1.06
N TYR A 111 -13.18 -1.14 1.64
CA TYR A 111 -12.22 -1.97 0.92
C TYR A 111 -12.52 -3.44 1.21
N ARG A 112 -12.33 -4.29 0.21
CA ARG A 112 -12.49 -5.74 0.31
C ARG A 112 -11.35 -6.40 -0.43
N TYR A 113 -10.54 -7.16 0.28
CA TYR A 113 -9.59 -8.08 -0.31
C TYR A 113 -10.26 -9.46 -0.48
N ILE A 114 -10.06 -10.07 -1.64
CA ILE A 114 -10.55 -11.41 -1.96
C ILE A 114 -9.33 -12.24 -2.39
N LEU A 115 -9.07 -13.32 -1.67
CA LEU A 115 -8.18 -14.40 -2.08
C LEU A 115 -9.06 -15.52 -2.60
N ASP A 116 -8.95 -15.80 -3.89
CA ASP A 116 -9.69 -16.86 -4.57
C ASP A 116 -8.72 -18.01 -4.82
N VAL A 117 -9.12 -19.23 -4.48
CA VAL A 117 -8.33 -20.45 -4.70
C VAL A 117 -9.24 -21.47 -5.37
N ASP A 118 -8.99 -21.74 -6.63
CA ASP A 118 -9.62 -22.82 -7.38
C ASP A 118 -8.71 -24.03 -7.34
N LEU A 119 -9.13 -25.06 -6.61
CA LEU A 119 -8.37 -26.29 -6.42
C LEU A 119 -8.39 -27.19 -7.65
N LEU A 120 -9.39 -27.09 -8.52
CA LEU A 120 -9.52 -27.91 -9.72
C LEU A 120 -8.62 -27.37 -10.84
N SER A 121 -8.59 -26.04 -11.02
CA SER A 121 -7.71 -25.40 -12.00
C SER A 121 -6.33 -25.03 -11.45
N HIS A 122 -6.08 -25.29 -10.16
CA HIS A 122 -4.88 -24.88 -9.43
C HIS A 122 -4.57 -23.37 -9.52
N GLN A 123 -5.62 -22.54 -9.67
CA GLN A 123 -5.46 -21.10 -9.81
C GLN A 123 -5.66 -20.38 -8.48
N VAL A 124 -4.76 -19.45 -8.20
CA VAL A 124 -4.88 -18.52 -7.07
C VAL A 124 -5.00 -17.10 -7.62
N THR A 125 -6.03 -16.35 -7.20
CA THR A 125 -6.18 -14.94 -7.58
C THR A 125 -6.33 -14.03 -6.36
N ARG A 126 -5.73 -12.85 -6.46
CA ARG A 126 -5.87 -11.78 -5.46
C ARG A 126 -6.65 -10.65 -6.12
N LYS A 127 -7.71 -10.18 -5.48
CA LYS A 127 -8.54 -9.10 -6.01
C LYS A 127 -8.79 -8.08 -4.92
N LEU A 128 -8.57 -6.82 -5.23
CA LEU A 128 -9.00 -5.71 -4.39
C LEU A 128 -10.27 -5.11 -4.98
N ARG A 129 -11.31 -4.97 -4.15
CA ARG A 129 -12.54 -4.26 -4.50
C ARG A 129 -12.74 -3.11 -3.52
N PHE A 130 -13.28 -2.01 -4.01
CA PHE A 130 -13.59 -0.84 -3.18
C PHE A 130 -14.87 -0.16 -3.65
N LYS A 131 -15.44 0.70 -2.80
CA LYS A 131 -16.66 1.48 -3.10
C LYS A 131 -16.44 2.97 -2.81
N PRO A 132 -16.94 3.88 -3.67
CA PRO A 132 -17.58 3.62 -4.97
C PRO A 132 -16.57 3.08 -6.01
N LYS A 133 -17.06 2.39 -7.05
CA LYS A 133 -16.24 1.91 -8.18
C LYS A 133 -15.91 3.03 -9.18
N ASN A 134 -16.61 4.17 -9.12
CA ASN A 134 -16.46 5.22 -10.10
C ASN A 134 -15.07 5.86 -9.96
N HIS A 135 -14.31 5.72 -11.04
CA HIS A 135 -13.09 6.45 -11.28
C HIS A 135 -13.48 7.86 -11.72
N PHE A 136 -12.87 8.85 -11.09
CA PHE A 136 -12.64 10.23 -11.55
C PHE A 136 -13.41 10.69 -12.78
N HIS A 137 -14.49 11.44 -12.58
CA HIS A 137 -14.87 12.57 -13.46
C HIS A 137 -15.72 13.55 -12.65
N ILE A 138 -15.06 14.46 -11.93
CA ILE A 138 -15.68 15.76 -11.58
C ILE A 138 -14.62 16.84 -11.79
N LEU A 139 -14.30 17.09 -13.05
CA LEU A 139 -13.89 18.40 -13.50
C LEU A 139 -14.73 18.71 -14.75
N LYS A 140 -15.96 19.16 -14.53
CA LYS A 140 -16.52 20.19 -15.42
C LYS A 140 -16.17 21.50 -14.75
N LYS A 141 -15.16 22.18 -15.27
CA LYS A 141 -15.03 23.63 -15.09
C LYS A 141 -15.92 24.26 -16.15
N GLU A 142 -16.70 25.23 -15.69
CA GLU A 142 -17.66 26.06 -16.41
C GLU A 142 -17.07 26.71 -17.67
#